data_AF-A0A978USA3-F1
#
_entry.id   AF-A0A978USA3-F1
#
_cell.length_a   1.000
_cell.length_b   1.000
_cell.length_c   1.000
_cell.angle_alpha   90.00
_cell.angle_beta   90.00
_cell.angle_gamma   90.00
#
_symmetry.space_group_name_H-M   'P 1'
#
loop_
_entity.id
_entity.type
_entity.pdbx_description
1 polymer ?
#
loop_
_entity_poly.entity_id
_entity_poly.type
_entity_poly.pdbx_seq_one_letter_code
_entity_poly.pdbx_strand_id
1 'polypeptide(L)'
;MLRHPDDFYPLLKLKIAVRHAGKQIPPEPHWSFCYSMLHKVSRSFALVIQQLDTDLRNAVCIFYLVLRALDTVEDDTSIPADVKVPILKAFHRHIYDRDWHFSCGTKEYKVLMDQIHHVSTAFLELGEGYKEAIEDITKRMGAGMAKFICKEVETVDDYDEYCHYVAGLVGLGLSKLFHASGKEDLAGDDISNSMGLFLQKTNIIRDYLEDINEIPKSRMFWPRQIWSKYVNKLEDLKDEENSDKAVQCLNDMVTNALIHVEDCLKYMSALRDPAIFRFCAIPQVMAIGTLAMCYNNIEVFRGVVKMRRGLTAKVIDRTRTMADVYRAFYDFATMLKSKVDMNDPNAKKTLSRLEIAQKACKDSGVLSTRYFTIKIIHTQESVKIQSSAGELPYCSLYWLLFLLIFLPTDQITRSCGLHELPFQYKWLIAQVHATCHGKLLFFFFFNHTLLNKMLV
;
A
#
# COMPACT_ATOMS: atom_id res chain seq x y z
N MET A 1 -15.10 1.15 14.60
CA MET A 1 -15.26 -0.31 14.88
C MET A 1 -16.72 -0.74 14.93
N LEU A 2 -17.65 0.05 15.48
CA LEU A 2 -19.07 -0.31 15.58
C LEU A 2 -19.78 -0.63 14.25
N ARG A 3 -19.39 -0.02 13.13
CA ARG A 3 -19.97 -0.33 11.79
C ARG A 3 -19.40 -1.58 11.10
N HIS A 4 -18.23 -2.07 11.53
CA HIS A 4 -17.53 -3.21 10.92
C HIS A 4 -16.79 -4.04 11.99
N PRO A 5 -17.52 -4.81 12.83
CA PRO A 5 -16.91 -5.58 13.92
C PRO A 5 -15.88 -6.59 13.44
N ASP A 6 -16.09 -7.19 12.27
CA ASP A 6 -15.19 -8.14 11.62
C ASP A 6 -13.79 -7.58 11.29
N ASP A 7 -13.58 -6.27 11.38
CA ASP A 7 -12.27 -5.65 11.17
C ASP A 7 -11.36 -5.77 12.40
N PHE A 8 -11.92 -6.03 13.59
CA PHE A 8 -11.17 -6.02 14.86
C PHE A 8 -10.03 -7.01 14.87
N TYR A 9 -10.33 -8.28 14.57
CA TYR A 9 -9.35 -9.35 14.66
C TYR A 9 -8.19 -9.21 13.65
N PRO A 10 -8.43 -8.90 12.36
CA PRO A 10 -7.35 -8.60 11.42
C PRO A 10 -6.48 -7.41 11.84
N LEU A 11 -7.08 -6.34 12.37
CA LEU A 11 -6.33 -5.18 12.85
C LEU A 11 -5.45 -5.52 14.07
N LEU A 12 -5.96 -6.35 14.98
CA LEU A 12 -5.19 -6.83 16.14
C LEU A 12 -4.00 -7.69 15.71
N LYS A 13 -4.21 -8.64 14.80
CA LYS A 13 -3.11 -9.44 14.21
C LYS A 13 -2.06 -8.57 13.56
N LEU A 14 -2.47 -7.59 12.75
CA LEU A 14 -1.57 -6.68 12.08
C LEU A 14 -0.70 -5.93 13.10
N LYS A 15 -1.30 -5.44 14.19
CA LYS A 15 -0.58 -4.75 15.27
C LYS A 15 0.42 -5.64 16.01
N ILE A 16 0.08 -6.91 16.24
CA ILE A 16 1.00 -7.89 16.85
C ILE A 16 2.17 -8.18 15.91
N ALA A 17 1.91 -8.37 14.61
CA ALA A 17 2.95 -8.60 13.61
C ALA A 17 3.95 -7.44 13.55
N VAL A 18 3.47 -6.19 13.56
CA VAL A 18 4.35 -4.99 13.62
C VAL A 18 5.27 -5.03 14.84
N ARG A 19 4.72 -5.36 16.02
CA ARG A 19 5.50 -5.43 17.26
C ARG A 19 6.53 -6.56 17.24
N HIS A 20 6.21 -7.70 16.64
CA HIS A 20 7.17 -8.81 16.52
C HIS A 20 8.29 -8.48 15.54
N ALA A 21 7.97 -7.90 14.39
CA ALA A 21 8.97 -7.51 13.41
C ALA A 21 9.91 -6.42 13.95
N GLY A 22 9.41 -5.48 14.76
CA GLY A 22 10.25 -4.51 15.46
C GLY A 22 11.29 -5.11 16.40
N LYS A 23 11.11 -6.36 16.87
CA LYS A 23 12.10 -7.08 17.69
C LYS A 23 13.20 -7.75 16.88
N GLN A 24 13.04 -7.85 15.56
CA GLN A 24 13.98 -8.52 14.65
C GLN A 24 14.86 -7.51 13.87
N ILE A 25 14.79 -6.23 14.23
CA ILE A 25 15.62 -5.18 13.64
C ILE A 25 17.05 -5.36 14.18
N PRO A 26 18.08 -5.41 13.30
CA PRO A 26 19.47 -5.45 13.75
C PRO A 26 19.81 -4.25 14.65
N PRO A 27 20.59 -4.45 15.73
CA PRO A 27 20.83 -3.41 16.73
C PRO A 27 21.72 -2.27 16.23
N GLU A 28 22.41 -2.45 15.10
CA GLU A 28 23.33 -1.47 14.56
C GLU A 28 22.59 -0.16 14.18
N PRO A 29 23.20 1.02 14.41
CA PRO A 29 22.52 2.30 14.21
C PRO A 29 21.95 2.51 12.81
N HIS A 30 22.69 2.09 11.77
CA HIS A 30 22.25 2.22 10.38
C HIS A 30 21.05 1.33 10.05
N TRP A 31 21.01 0.09 10.55
CA TRP A 31 19.87 -0.80 10.37
C TRP A 31 18.64 -0.32 11.15
N SER A 32 18.83 0.13 12.39
CA SER A 32 17.77 0.75 13.19
C SER A 32 17.17 1.98 12.49
N PHE A 33 18.03 2.84 11.94
CA PHE A 33 17.61 3.96 11.11
C PHE A 33 16.82 3.49 9.87
N CYS A 34 17.35 2.55 9.09
CA CYS A 34 16.72 2.07 7.86
C CYS A 34 15.32 1.50 8.12
N TYR A 35 15.15 0.61 9.10
CA TYR A 35 13.84 0.04 9.42
C TYR A 35 12.87 1.07 10.02
N SER A 36 13.35 1.98 10.86
CA SER A 36 12.55 3.10 11.37
C SER A 36 12.08 4.00 10.24
N MET A 37 12.96 4.32 9.30
CA MET A 37 12.64 5.14 8.14
C MET A 37 11.66 4.43 7.22
N LEU A 38 11.87 3.14 6.95
CA LEU A 38 10.96 2.32 6.15
C LEU A 38 9.53 2.39 6.71
N HIS A 39 9.34 2.28 8.02
CA HIS A 39 8.03 2.41 8.65
C HIS A 39 7.40 3.79 8.44
N LYS A 40 8.20 4.85 8.50
CA LYS A 40 7.76 6.23 8.34
C LYS A 40 7.33 6.54 6.90
N VAL A 41 8.14 6.16 5.91
CA VAL A 41 7.89 6.51 4.50
C VAL A 41 7.00 5.52 3.74
N SER A 42 6.95 4.25 4.17
CA SER A 42 6.29 3.16 3.42
C SER A 42 4.93 2.73 4.00
N ARG A 43 4.68 3.02 5.29
CA ARG A 43 3.46 2.69 6.03
C ARG A 43 3.02 1.23 5.85
N SER A 44 2.01 0.98 5.00
CA SER A 44 1.45 -0.36 4.77
C SER A 44 2.43 -1.32 4.11
N PHE A 45 3.33 -0.83 3.25
CA PHE A 45 4.26 -1.68 2.53
C PHE A 45 5.42 -2.15 3.43
N ALA A 46 5.79 -1.38 4.46
CA ALA A 46 6.69 -1.84 5.53
C ALA A 46 6.19 -3.13 6.20
N LEU A 47 4.87 -3.29 6.36
CA LEU A 47 4.27 -4.48 6.98
C LEU A 47 4.36 -5.72 6.08
N VAL A 48 4.43 -5.49 4.77
CA VAL A 48 4.54 -6.55 3.77
C VAL A 48 5.99 -7.01 3.68
N ILE A 49 6.94 -6.06 3.67
CA ILE A 49 8.40 -6.35 3.72
C ILE A 49 8.77 -7.18 4.96
N GLN A 50 8.18 -6.88 6.12
CA GLN A 50 8.49 -7.57 7.37
C GLN A 50 8.18 -9.07 7.41
N GLN A 51 7.43 -9.56 6.43
CA GLN A 51 7.07 -10.97 6.33
C GLN A 51 8.13 -11.80 5.60
N LEU A 52 9.08 -11.14 4.93
CA LEU A 52 10.25 -11.77 4.34
C LEU A 52 11.21 -12.25 5.44
N ASP A 53 12.00 -13.25 5.11
CA ASP A 53 13.11 -13.71 5.92
C ASP A 53 14.21 -12.64 6.03
N THR A 54 15.07 -12.77 7.04
CA THR A 54 15.99 -11.68 7.46
C THR A 54 16.83 -11.12 6.32
N ASP A 55 17.49 -11.96 5.53
CA ASP A 55 18.45 -11.52 4.51
C ASP A 55 17.75 -10.79 3.36
N LEU A 56 16.69 -11.40 2.82
CA LEU A 56 15.89 -10.79 1.76
C LEU A 56 15.14 -9.55 2.27
N ARG A 57 14.67 -9.57 3.53
CA ARG A 57 14.03 -8.41 4.16
C ARG A 57 14.98 -7.23 4.26
N ASN A 58 16.23 -7.46 4.64
CA ASN A 58 17.27 -6.42 4.67
C ASN A 58 17.51 -5.88 3.26
N ALA A 59 17.70 -6.76 2.27
CA ALA A 59 17.92 -6.35 0.88
C ALA A 59 16.75 -5.52 0.32
N VAL A 60 15.50 -5.96 0.52
CA VAL A 60 14.30 -5.25 0.06
C VAL A 60 14.09 -3.93 0.83
N CYS A 61 14.44 -3.88 2.12
CA CYS A 61 14.41 -2.64 2.92
C CYS A 61 15.34 -1.59 2.31
N ILE A 62 16.59 -1.95 2.03
CA ILE A 62 17.56 -1.04 1.43
C ILE A 62 17.18 -0.68 0.00
N PHE A 63 16.75 -1.66 -0.80
CA PHE A 63 16.26 -1.40 -2.15
C PHE A 63 15.13 -0.36 -2.14
N TYR A 64 14.15 -0.50 -1.25
CA TYR A 64 13.07 0.47 -1.11
C TYR A 64 13.58 1.86 -0.71
N LEU A 65 14.50 1.96 0.25
CA LEU A 65 15.01 3.25 0.72
C LEU A 65 15.90 3.96 -0.30
N VAL A 66 16.72 3.21 -1.05
CA VAL A 66 17.51 3.74 -2.17
C VAL A 66 16.59 4.33 -3.23
N LEU A 67 15.58 3.58 -3.66
CA LEU A 67 14.62 4.07 -4.65
C LEU A 67 13.75 5.21 -4.12
N ARG A 68 13.39 5.19 -2.83
CA ARG A 68 12.67 6.31 -2.21
C ARG A 68 13.51 7.58 -2.15
N ALA A 69 14.81 7.46 -1.89
CA ALA A 69 15.73 8.59 -1.93
C ALA A 69 15.88 9.14 -3.37
N LEU A 70 15.93 8.25 -4.37
CA LEU A 70 15.91 8.62 -5.78
C LEU A 70 14.60 9.35 -6.15
N ASP A 71 13.43 8.80 -5.80
CA ASP A 71 12.11 9.45 -5.96
C ASP A 71 12.11 10.84 -5.31
N THR A 72 12.70 10.99 -4.13
CA THR A 72 12.71 12.28 -3.40
C THR A 72 13.48 13.36 -4.17
N VAL A 73 14.52 13.00 -4.93
CA VAL A 73 15.22 13.92 -5.83
C VAL A 73 14.35 14.25 -7.05
N GLU A 74 13.64 13.27 -7.59
CA GLU A 74 12.77 13.42 -8.76
C GLU A 74 11.54 14.29 -8.48
N ASP A 75 10.83 14.01 -7.39
CA ASP A 75 9.59 14.65 -6.98
C ASP A 75 9.77 16.09 -6.45
N ASP A 76 10.96 16.46 -5.96
CA ASP A 76 11.18 17.79 -5.36
C ASP A 76 11.18 18.88 -6.44
N THR A 77 10.03 19.54 -6.61
CA THR A 77 9.79 20.57 -7.61
C THR A 77 10.54 21.88 -7.33
N SER A 78 11.19 22.03 -6.17
CA SER A 78 12.03 23.19 -5.85
C SER A 78 13.43 23.10 -6.45
N ILE A 79 13.87 21.91 -6.88
CA ILE A 79 15.19 21.68 -7.46
C ILE A 79 15.16 21.94 -8.97
N PRO A 80 16.02 22.84 -9.50
CA PRO A 80 16.18 23.05 -10.93
C PRO A 80 16.57 21.77 -11.70
N ALA A 81 16.06 21.63 -12.93
CA ALA A 81 16.27 20.43 -13.74
C ALA A 81 17.76 20.17 -14.07
N ASP A 82 18.56 21.21 -14.27
CA ASP A 82 20.00 21.15 -14.53
C ASP A 82 20.82 20.63 -13.34
N VAL A 83 20.32 20.81 -12.11
CA VAL A 83 20.89 20.20 -10.89
C VAL A 83 20.39 18.77 -10.72
N LYS A 84 19.09 18.55 -10.94
CA LYS A 84 18.41 17.27 -10.71
C LYS A 84 18.89 16.15 -11.65
N VAL A 85 18.99 16.43 -12.95
CA VAL A 85 19.30 15.44 -13.99
C VAL A 85 20.67 14.75 -13.79
N PRO A 86 21.77 15.47 -13.50
CA PRO A 86 23.06 14.84 -13.20
C PRO A 86 23.01 13.94 -11.97
N ILE A 87 22.32 14.37 -10.90
CA ILE A 87 22.19 13.60 -9.66
C ILE A 87 21.46 12.29 -9.92
N LEU A 88 20.30 12.33 -10.59
CA LEU A 88 19.53 11.11 -10.90
C LEU A 88 20.33 10.10 -11.72
N LYS A 89 21.05 10.56 -12.76
CA LYS A 89 21.89 9.69 -13.59
C LYS A 89 23.06 9.09 -12.81
N ALA A 90 23.62 9.83 -11.86
CA ALA A 90 24.76 9.40 -11.05
C ALA A 90 24.38 8.70 -9.74
N PHE A 91 23.10 8.66 -9.36
CA PHE A 91 22.64 8.22 -8.04
C PHE A 91 23.10 6.80 -7.66
N HIS A 92 23.10 5.88 -8.63
CA HIS A 92 23.63 4.51 -8.46
C HIS A 92 25.10 4.44 -8.04
N ARG A 93 25.89 5.51 -8.25
CA ARG A 93 27.27 5.61 -7.74
C ARG A 93 27.30 6.23 -6.35
N HIS A 94 26.39 7.16 -6.06
CA HIS A 94 26.28 7.82 -4.77
C HIS A 94 25.88 6.88 -3.64
N ILE A 95 25.16 5.78 -3.92
CA ILE A 95 24.83 4.77 -2.90
C ILE A 95 26.06 4.03 -2.34
N TYR A 96 27.20 4.06 -3.03
CA TYR A 96 28.47 3.49 -2.55
C TYR A 96 29.26 4.48 -1.69
N ASP A 97 28.96 5.77 -1.79
CA ASP A 97 29.66 6.84 -1.09
C ASP A 97 28.94 7.17 0.23
N ARG A 98 29.65 6.98 1.35
CA ARG A 98 29.11 7.26 2.70
C ARG A 98 29.14 8.75 3.04
N ASP A 99 29.97 9.52 2.35
CA ASP A 99 30.12 10.95 2.57
C ASP A 99 29.22 11.76 1.62
N TRP A 100 28.59 11.10 0.64
CA TRP A 100 27.63 11.75 -0.24
C TRP A 100 26.41 12.25 0.53
N HIS A 101 26.07 13.51 0.30
CA HIS A 101 24.93 14.16 0.93
C HIS A 101 24.29 15.14 -0.04
N PHE A 102 22.96 15.07 -0.13
CA PHE A 102 22.16 16.01 -0.88
C PHE A 102 20.81 16.20 -0.17
N SER A 103 20.64 17.35 0.47
CA SER A 103 19.45 17.65 1.25
C SER A 103 18.30 18.11 0.36
N CYS A 104 17.23 17.31 0.27
CA CYS A 104 16.01 17.66 -0.46
C CYS A 104 14.76 16.97 0.12
N GLY A 105 13.60 17.31 -0.41
CA GLY A 105 12.31 16.79 0.02
C GLY A 105 11.76 17.45 1.29
N THR A 106 10.65 16.92 1.79
CA THR A 106 9.95 17.45 2.97
C THR A 106 9.73 16.36 4.02
N LYS A 107 9.55 16.77 5.29
CA LYS A 107 9.22 15.90 6.43
C LYS A 107 10.14 14.66 6.51
N GLU A 108 9.58 13.46 6.55
CA GLU A 108 10.31 12.20 6.66
C GLU A 108 11.24 11.93 5.47
N TYR A 109 10.88 12.39 4.26
CA TYR A 109 11.72 12.25 3.07
C TYR A 109 12.99 13.10 3.17
N LYS A 110 12.88 14.30 3.74
CA LYS A 110 14.04 15.13 4.06
C LYS A 110 14.98 14.45 5.05
N VAL A 111 14.43 13.83 6.09
CA VAL A 111 15.24 13.09 7.08
C VAL A 111 15.96 11.90 6.42
N LEU A 112 15.30 11.20 5.49
CA LEU A 112 15.94 10.13 4.71
C LEU A 112 17.14 10.67 3.91
N MET A 113 16.96 11.77 3.18
CA MET A 113 18.03 12.38 2.37
C MET A 113 19.17 12.93 3.25
N ASP A 114 18.83 13.57 4.37
CA ASP A 114 19.81 14.15 5.29
C ASP A 114 20.69 13.08 5.96
N GLN A 115 20.15 11.86 6.12
CA GLN A 115 20.79 10.74 6.81
C GLN A 115 21.06 9.55 5.87
N ILE A 116 21.19 9.80 4.55
CA ILE A 116 21.32 8.74 3.55
C ILE A 116 22.56 7.86 3.74
N HIS A 117 23.61 8.36 4.40
CA HIS A 117 24.81 7.61 4.76
C HIS A 117 24.51 6.32 5.55
N HIS A 118 23.43 6.28 6.34
CA HIS A 118 22.97 5.04 7.00
C HIS A 118 22.48 4.01 5.99
N VAL A 119 21.77 4.44 4.94
CA VAL A 119 21.32 3.57 3.85
C VAL A 119 22.52 3.07 3.04
N SER A 120 23.47 3.95 2.69
CA SER A 120 24.71 3.56 2.01
C SER A 120 25.55 2.56 2.83
N THR A 121 25.64 2.76 4.15
CA THR A 121 26.35 1.83 5.04
C THR A 121 25.69 0.45 5.05
N ALA A 122 24.36 0.40 5.19
CA ALA A 122 23.60 -0.85 5.15
C ALA A 122 23.67 -1.55 3.79
N PHE A 123 23.65 -0.78 2.69
CA PHE A 123 23.80 -1.28 1.33
C PHE A 123 25.13 -2.01 1.12
N LEU A 124 26.23 -1.45 1.61
CA LEU A 124 27.56 -2.04 1.49
C LEU A 124 27.73 -3.36 2.26
N GLU A 125 26.86 -3.63 3.24
CA GLU A 125 26.83 -4.89 4.00
C GLU A 125 26.02 -6.00 3.31
N LEU A 126 25.27 -5.69 2.25
CA LEU A 126 24.50 -6.68 1.51
C LEU A 126 25.40 -7.60 0.66
N GLY A 127 24.92 -8.82 0.42
CA GLY A 127 25.55 -9.76 -0.51
C GLY A 127 25.64 -9.21 -1.93
N GLU A 128 26.64 -9.67 -2.70
CA GLU A 128 26.98 -9.10 -4.01
C GLU A 128 25.81 -9.11 -5.00
N GLY A 129 25.09 -10.24 -5.13
CA GLY A 129 23.93 -10.33 -6.01
C GLY A 129 22.79 -9.36 -5.67
N TYR A 130 22.65 -8.96 -4.40
CA TYR A 130 21.69 -7.93 -4.01
C TYR A 130 22.18 -6.53 -4.38
N LYS A 131 23.48 -6.24 -4.17
CA LYS A 131 24.07 -4.96 -4.54
C LYS A 131 23.99 -4.72 -6.04
N GLU A 132 24.35 -5.71 -6.85
CA GLU A 132 24.27 -5.67 -8.32
C GLU A 132 22.84 -5.38 -8.80
N ALA A 133 21.84 -6.04 -8.22
CA ALA A 133 20.44 -5.81 -8.56
C ALA A 133 19.99 -4.38 -8.20
N ILE A 134 20.32 -3.90 -7.00
CA ILE A 134 19.96 -2.55 -6.56
C ILE A 134 20.66 -1.48 -7.42
N GLU A 135 21.95 -1.65 -7.71
CA GLU A 135 22.72 -0.72 -8.55
C GLU A 135 22.15 -0.63 -9.97
N ASP A 136 21.95 -1.77 -10.65
CA ASP A 136 21.41 -1.83 -12.01
C ASP A 136 20.05 -1.12 -12.11
N ILE A 137 19.14 -1.43 -11.19
CA ILE A 137 17.81 -0.82 -11.20
C ILE A 137 17.88 0.67 -10.88
N THR A 138 18.66 1.08 -9.88
CA THR A 138 18.84 2.50 -9.53
C THR A 138 19.39 3.29 -10.71
N LYS A 139 20.35 2.72 -11.44
CA LYS A 139 20.96 3.33 -12.63
C LYS A 139 19.95 3.52 -13.75
N ARG A 140 19.19 2.48 -14.09
CA ARG A 140 18.19 2.51 -15.16
C ARG A 140 17.01 3.43 -14.81
N MET A 141 16.53 3.37 -13.57
CA MET A 141 15.45 4.22 -13.07
C MET A 141 15.87 5.70 -13.05
N GLY A 142 17.05 6.03 -12.54
CA GLY A 142 17.58 7.39 -12.54
C GLY A 142 17.76 7.97 -13.94
N ALA A 143 18.21 7.16 -14.91
CA ALA A 143 18.28 7.57 -16.31
C ALA A 143 16.89 7.82 -16.94
N GLY A 144 15.91 6.98 -16.62
CA GLY A 144 14.53 7.13 -17.05
C GLY A 144 13.83 8.36 -16.48
N MET A 145 13.95 8.59 -15.17
CA MET A 145 13.46 9.79 -14.50
C MET A 145 14.07 11.06 -15.09
N ALA A 146 15.38 11.06 -15.34
CA ALA A 146 16.06 12.18 -15.99
C ALA A 146 15.52 12.47 -17.41
N LYS A 147 15.04 11.45 -18.13
CA LYS A 147 14.38 11.63 -19.44
C LYS A 147 13.02 12.33 -19.28
N PHE A 148 12.21 11.93 -18.31
CA PHE A 148 10.85 12.46 -18.10
C PHE A 148 10.80 13.78 -17.33
N ILE A 149 11.88 14.22 -16.67
CA ILE A 149 11.97 15.60 -16.17
C ILE A 149 11.89 16.62 -17.30
N CYS A 150 12.42 16.28 -18.48
CA CYS A 150 12.48 17.16 -19.64
C CYS A 150 11.37 16.85 -20.67
N LYS A 151 10.45 15.93 -20.38
CA LYS A 151 9.47 15.42 -21.34
C LYS A 151 8.12 15.17 -20.68
N GLU A 152 7.05 15.76 -21.21
CA GLU A 152 5.68 15.47 -20.78
C GLU A 152 5.19 14.10 -21.31
N VAL A 153 4.22 13.50 -20.61
CA VAL A 153 3.61 12.22 -20.99
C VAL A 153 2.51 12.49 -22.02
N GLU A 154 2.83 12.35 -23.30
CA GLU A 154 1.92 12.68 -24.39
C GLU A 154 1.10 11.47 -24.85
N THR A 155 1.76 10.32 -25.07
CA THR A 155 1.12 9.11 -25.61
C THR A 155 0.93 8.03 -24.54
N VAL A 156 0.13 7.01 -24.86
CA VAL A 156 0.05 5.79 -24.03
C VAL A 156 1.39 5.07 -23.96
N ASP A 157 2.19 5.11 -25.03
CA ASP A 157 3.54 4.53 -25.05
C ASP A 157 4.48 5.30 -24.12
N ASP A 158 4.39 6.63 -24.09
CA ASP A 158 5.13 7.46 -23.13
C ASP A 158 4.73 7.13 -21.69
N TYR A 159 3.43 6.88 -21.46
CA TYR A 159 2.91 6.51 -20.15
C TYR A 159 3.40 5.14 -19.70
N ASP A 160 3.42 4.16 -20.60
CA ASP A 160 3.97 2.83 -20.36
C ASP A 160 5.48 2.88 -20.13
N GLU A 161 6.20 3.70 -20.89
CA GLU A 161 7.64 3.92 -20.72
C GLU A 161 7.96 4.60 -19.39
N TYR A 162 7.21 5.65 -19.01
CA TYR A 162 7.35 6.29 -17.71
C TYR A 162 7.11 5.28 -16.58
N CYS A 163 6.00 4.54 -16.63
CA CYS A 163 5.69 3.52 -15.63
C CYS A 163 6.72 2.38 -15.61
N HIS A 164 7.32 2.03 -16.76
CA HIS A 164 8.43 1.08 -16.82
C HIS A 164 9.60 1.57 -15.96
N TYR A 165 10.04 2.82 -16.15
CA TYR A 165 11.17 3.34 -15.41
C TYR A 165 10.92 3.42 -13.90
N VAL A 166 9.78 3.97 -13.47
CA VAL A 166 9.55 4.26 -12.04
C VAL A 166 8.97 3.09 -11.24
N ALA A 167 8.45 2.05 -11.90
CA ALA A 167 7.82 0.92 -11.22
C ALA A 167 8.05 -0.43 -11.89
N GLY A 168 8.05 -0.50 -13.21
CA GLY A 168 8.37 -1.73 -13.93
C GLY A 168 9.73 -2.29 -13.55
N LEU A 169 10.76 -1.43 -13.55
CA LEU A 169 12.11 -1.74 -13.08
C LEU A 169 12.15 -2.20 -11.62
N VAL A 170 11.25 -1.69 -10.77
CA VAL A 170 11.14 -2.17 -9.38
C VAL A 170 10.66 -3.63 -9.34
N GLY A 171 9.72 -4.00 -10.21
CA GLY A 171 9.30 -5.38 -10.40
C GLY A 171 10.47 -6.29 -10.83
N LEU A 172 11.24 -5.87 -11.84
CA LEU A 172 12.44 -6.59 -12.29
C LEU A 172 13.48 -6.71 -11.17
N GLY A 173 13.73 -5.63 -10.43
CA GLY A 173 14.65 -5.59 -9.31
C GLY A 173 14.26 -6.57 -8.21
N LEU A 174 12.99 -6.59 -7.81
CA LEU A 174 12.48 -7.55 -6.84
C LEU A 174 12.65 -9.00 -7.35
N SER A 175 12.34 -9.29 -8.61
CA SER A 175 12.58 -10.62 -9.20
C SER A 175 14.06 -11.02 -9.14
N LYS A 176 14.98 -10.09 -9.40
CA LYS A 176 16.43 -10.31 -9.26
C LYS A 176 16.83 -10.57 -7.80
N LEU A 177 16.27 -9.83 -6.84
CA LEU A 177 16.53 -10.07 -5.41
C LEU A 177 16.02 -11.44 -4.96
N PHE A 178 14.83 -11.87 -5.40
CA PHE A 178 14.29 -13.20 -5.09
C PHE A 178 15.11 -14.33 -5.69
N HIS A 179 15.63 -14.12 -6.90
CA HIS A 179 16.55 -15.04 -7.54
C HIS A 179 17.90 -15.10 -6.81
N ALA A 180 18.48 -13.96 -6.47
CA ALA A 180 19.74 -13.86 -5.74
C ALA A 180 19.66 -14.49 -4.33
N SER A 181 18.48 -14.52 -3.70
CA SER A 181 18.28 -15.23 -2.44
C SER A 181 18.18 -16.75 -2.59
N GLY A 182 18.16 -17.28 -3.82
CA GLY A 182 18.01 -18.71 -4.11
C GLY A 182 16.62 -19.27 -3.83
N LYS A 183 15.61 -18.40 -3.68
CA LYS A 183 14.25 -18.79 -3.27
C LYS A 183 13.28 -18.92 -4.43
N GLU A 184 13.53 -18.20 -5.52
CA GLU A 184 12.72 -18.20 -6.73
C GLU A 184 13.58 -18.34 -7.97
N ASP A 185 12.97 -18.82 -9.04
CA ASP A 185 13.55 -18.69 -10.37
C ASP A 185 13.40 -17.24 -10.85
N LEU A 186 14.29 -16.82 -11.76
CA LEU A 186 14.19 -15.50 -12.36
C LEU A 186 12.96 -15.44 -13.26
N ALA A 187 12.00 -14.58 -12.89
CA ALA A 187 10.83 -14.28 -13.71
C ALA A 187 11.23 -13.51 -14.98
N GLY A 188 10.44 -13.66 -16.05
CA GLY A 188 10.66 -12.94 -17.29
C GLY A 188 10.39 -11.43 -17.15
N ASP A 189 11.21 -10.62 -17.82
CA ASP A 189 11.16 -9.16 -17.74
C ASP A 189 9.77 -8.58 -18.02
N ASP A 190 9.04 -9.09 -19.01
CA ASP A 190 7.72 -8.59 -19.39
C ASP A 190 6.69 -8.72 -18.26
N ILE A 191 6.61 -9.89 -17.63
CA ILE A 191 5.64 -10.12 -16.54
C ILE A 191 6.05 -9.42 -15.24
N SER A 192 7.37 -9.31 -14.98
CA SER A 192 7.89 -8.50 -13.87
C SER A 192 7.58 -7.01 -14.08
N ASN A 193 7.67 -6.53 -15.32
CA ASN A 193 7.31 -5.17 -15.68
C ASN A 193 5.82 -4.92 -15.45
N SER A 194 4.93 -5.80 -15.94
CA SER A 194 3.48 -5.70 -15.74
C SER A 194 3.08 -5.62 -14.27
N MET A 195 3.76 -6.35 -13.37
CA MET A 195 3.54 -6.23 -11.91
C MET A 195 3.77 -4.81 -11.40
N GLY A 196 4.83 -4.13 -11.86
CA GLY A 196 5.13 -2.75 -11.51
C GLY A 196 4.15 -1.75 -12.14
N LEU A 197 3.89 -1.89 -13.45
CA LEU A 197 2.97 -1.03 -14.19
C LEU A 197 1.56 -1.06 -13.59
N PHE A 198 1.04 -2.22 -13.19
CA PHE A 198 -0.28 -2.31 -12.60
C PHE A 198 -0.40 -1.49 -11.30
N LEU A 199 0.61 -1.56 -10.43
CA LEU A 199 0.65 -0.79 -9.18
C LEU A 199 0.77 0.71 -9.47
N GLN A 200 1.67 1.09 -10.38
CA GLN A 200 1.94 2.49 -10.69
C GLN A 200 0.74 3.17 -11.33
N LYS A 201 0.13 2.54 -12.34
CA LYS A 201 -1.06 3.08 -12.99
C LYS A 201 -2.22 3.21 -12.00
N THR A 202 -2.37 2.25 -11.08
CA THR A 202 -3.39 2.34 -10.02
C THR A 202 -3.15 3.55 -9.10
N ASN A 203 -1.89 3.80 -8.71
CA ASN A 203 -1.55 4.96 -7.88
C ASN A 203 -1.80 6.27 -8.63
N ILE A 204 -1.31 6.40 -9.88
CA ILE A 204 -1.51 7.59 -10.73
C ILE A 204 -3.00 7.91 -10.93
N ILE A 205 -3.84 6.88 -11.11
CA ILE A 205 -5.29 7.05 -11.21
C ILE A 205 -5.88 7.60 -9.91
N ARG A 206 -5.48 7.01 -8.78
CA ARG A 206 -6.04 7.35 -7.46
C ARG A 206 -5.56 8.73 -6.98
N ASP A 207 -4.30 9.06 -7.24
CA ASP A 207 -3.61 10.25 -6.72
C ASP A 207 -3.78 11.51 -7.60
N TYR A 208 -4.63 11.46 -8.64
CA TYR A 208 -4.88 12.59 -9.55
C TYR A 208 -4.97 13.95 -8.85
N LEU A 209 -5.81 14.06 -7.81
CA LEU A 209 -6.01 15.32 -7.08
C LEU A 209 -4.78 15.78 -6.29
N GLU A 210 -4.00 14.85 -5.75
CA GLU A 210 -2.77 15.14 -5.02
C GLU A 210 -1.73 15.67 -6.00
N ASP A 211 -1.58 15.02 -7.15
CA ASP A 211 -0.60 15.38 -8.18
C ASP A 211 -0.93 16.70 -8.87
N ILE A 212 -2.19 16.94 -9.24
CA ILE A 212 -2.59 18.14 -9.98
C ILE A 212 -2.56 19.41 -9.13
N ASN A 213 -2.73 19.28 -7.81
CA ASN A 213 -2.72 20.41 -6.86
C ASN A 213 -1.35 20.65 -6.21
N GLU A 214 -0.30 19.93 -6.63
CA GLU A 214 1.05 20.12 -6.12
C GLU A 214 1.56 21.54 -6.42
N ILE A 215 2.26 22.15 -5.45
CA ILE A 215 2.76 23.53 -5.50
C ILE A 215 4.29 23.50 -5.30
N PRO A 216 5.08 24.27 -6.07
CA PRO A 216 4.70 25.31 -7.03
C PRO A 216 4.26 24.82 -8.41
N LYS A 217 4.49 23.55 -8.75
CA LYS A 217 4.21 23.01 -10.09
C LYS A 217 3.41 21.71 -9.98
N SER A 218 2.29 21.65 -10.67
CA SER A 218 1.47 20.44 -10.82
C SER A 218 2.27 19.31 -11.47
N ARG A 219 2.03 18.09 -11.01
CA ARG A 219 2.58 16.86 -11.61
C ARG A 219 1.51 16.25 -12.51
N MET A 220 1.85 16.06 -13.80
CA MET A 220 0.90 15.62 -14.83
C MET A 220 1.33 14.27 -15.39
N PHE A 221 0.77 13.19 -14.86
CA PHE A 221 1.11 11.82 -15.27
C PHE A 221 0.10 11.17 -16.22
N TRP A 222 -1.11 11.72 -16.32
CA TRP A 222 -2.14 11.19 -17.22
C TRP A 222 -1.76 11.54 -18.67
N PRO A 223 -1.72 10.57 -19.60
CA PRO A 223 -1.26 10.82 -20.96
C PRO A 223 -2.22 11.72 -21.72
N ARG A 224 -1.70 12.74 -22.42
CA ARG A 224 -2.51 13.67 -23.25
C ARG A 224 -3.43 12.93 -24.21
N GLN A 225 -2.92 11.90 -24.87
CA GLN A 225 -3.66 11.04 -25.80
C GLN A 225 -4.97 10.50 -25.20
N ILE A 226 -5.05 10.30 -23.87
CA ILE A 226 -6.29 9.90 -23.19
C ILE A 226 -7.12 11.11 -22.78
N TRP A 227 -6.59 12.00 -21.93
CA TRP A 227 -7.41 13.04 -21.30
C TRP A 227 -7.89 14.11 -22.29
N SER A 228 -7.15 14.37 -23.37
CA SER A 228 -7.51 15.40 -24.36
C SER A 228 -8.73 15.03 -25.20
N LYS A 229 -9.23 13.79 -25.10
CA LYS A 229 -10.52 13.38 -25.70
C LYS A 229 -11.72 13.98 -24.94
N TYR A 230 -11.51 14.36 -23.68
CA TYR A 230 -12.58 14.70 -22.73
C TYR A 230 -12.57 16.19 -22.38
N VAL A 231 -11.38 16.76 -22.15
CA VAL A 231 -11.18 18.16 -21.72
C VAL A 231 -10.01 18.82 -22.45
N ASN A 232 -9.89 20.14 -22.38
CA ASN A 232 -8.83 20.90 -23.04
C ASN A 232 -7.54 20.97 -22.21
N LYS A 233 -7.67 20.96 -20.88
CA LYS A 233 -6.54 20.88 -19.95
C LYS A 233 -6.82 19.81 -18.89
N LEU A 234 -5.78 19.14 -18.42
CA LEU A 234 -5.93 18.04 -17.46
C LEU A 234 -6.54 18.52 -16.13
N GLU A 235 -6.26 19.76 -15.73
CA GLU A 235 -6.78 20.39 -14.53
C GLU A 235 -8.30 20.54 -14.57
N ASP A 236 -8.90 20.68 -15.75
CA ASP A 236 -10.33 20.93 -15.94
C ASP A 236 -11.20 19.74 -15.46
N LEU A 237 -10.60 18.55 -15.26
CA LEU A 237 -11.32 17.37 -14.74
C LEU A 237 -11.77 17.53 -13.29
N LYS A 238 -11.22 18.49 -12.53
CA LYS A 238 -11.68 18.81 -11.16
C LYS A 238 -12.94 19.66 -11.14
N ASP A 239 -13.26 20.33 -12.24
CA ASP A 239 -14.36 21.29 -12.29
C ASP A 239 -15.70 20.56 -12.38
N GLU A 240 -16.68 20.99 -11.58
CA GLU A 240 -17.96 20.29 -11.47
C GLU A 240 -18.71 20.18 -12.81
N GLU A 241 -18.57 21.18 -13.68
CA GLU A 241 -19.13 21.21 -15.04
C GLU A 241 -18.60 20.10 -15.95
N ASN A 242 -17.42 19.56 -15.65
CA ASN A 242 -16.79 18.48 -16.41
C ASN A 242 -16.98 17.10 -15.76
N SER A 243 -17.83 16.95 -14.73
CA SER A 243 -17.96 15.70 -13.95
C SER A 243 -18.17 14.45 -14.81
N ASP A 244 -19.06 14.48 -15.80
CA ASP A 244 -19.34 13.32 -16.67
C ASP A 244 -18.12 12.95 -17.52
N LYS A 245 -17.46 13.96 -18.10
CA LYS A 245 -16.23 13.81 -18.88
C LYS A 245 -15.07 13.30 -18.03
N ALA A 246 -14.96 13.80 -16.80
CA ALA A 246 -13.96 13.38 -15.82
C ALA A 246 -14.10 11.89 -15.49
N VAL A 247 -15.33 11.44 -15.23
CA VAL A 247 -15.62 10.03 -14.97
C VAL A 247 -15.35 9.14 -16.20
N GLN A 248 -15.70 9.59 -17.41
CA GLN A 248 -15.38 8.83 -18.63
C GLN A 248 -13.85 8.73 -18.88
N CYS A 249 -13.11 9.81 -18.61
CA CYS A 249 -11.64 9.81 -18.68
C CYS A 249 -11.03 8.85 -17.66
N LEU A 250 -11.55 8.88 -16.42
CA LEU A 250 -11.17 7.95 -15.36
C LEU A 250 -11.40 6.49 -15.77
N ASN A 251 -12.54 6.19 -16.41
CA ASN A 251 -12.86 4.85 -16.89
C ASN A 251 -11.91 4.40 -18.02
N ASP A 252 -11.45 5.29 -18.90
CA ASP A 252 -10.40 4.98 -19.90
C ASP A 252 -9.08 4.61 -19.20
N MET A 253 -8.65 5.43 -18.22
CA MET A 253 -7.43 5.17 -17.45
C MET A 253 -7.48 3.84 -16.69
N VAL A 254 -8.60 3.53 -16.00
CA VAL A 254 -8.77 2.25 -15.32
C VAL A 254 -8.77 1.09 -16.32
N THR A 255 -9.46 1.23 -17.45
CA THR A 255 -9.46 0.22 -18.53
C THR A 255 -8.07 -0.03 -19.08
N ASN A 256 -7.25 1.01 -19.19
CA ASN A 256 -5.85 0.91 -19.58
C ASN A 256 -5.01 0.18 -18.52
N ALA A 257 -5.24 0.40 -17.22
CA ALA A 257 -4.53 -0.33 -16.17
C ALA A 257 -4.88 -1.83 -16.12
N LEU A 258 -6.15 -2.19 -16.43
CA LEU A 258 -6.63 -3.58 -16.40
C LEU A 258 -5.93 -4.52 -17.41
N ILE A 259 -5.18 -3.99 -18.38
CA ILE A 259 -4.43 -4.82 -19.35
C ILE A 259 -3.37 -5.71 -18.66
N HIS A 260 -2.86 -5.28 -17.51
CA HIS A 260 -1.75 -5.94 -16.80
C HIS A 260 -2.20 -7.08 -15.89
N VAL A 261 -3.51 -7.22 -15.65
CA VAL A 261 -4.05 -8.16 -14.65
C VAL A 261 -3.65 -9.61 -14.95
N GLU A 262 -3.71 -10.02 -16.21
CA GLU A 262 -3.38 -11.40 -16.59
C GLU A 262 -1.91 -11.73 -16.30
N ASP A 263 -1.00 -10.83 -16.64
CA ASP A 263 0.43 -10.98 -16.37
C ASP A 263 0.74 -10.97 -14.88
N CYS A 264 0.06 -10.12 -14.10
CA CYS A 264 0.18 -10.15 -12.64
C CYS A 264 -0.24 -11.50 -12.05
N LEU A 265 -1.36 -12.07 -12.53
CA LEU A 265 -1.82 -13.39 -12.09
C LEU A 265 -0.83 -14.49 -12.49
N LYS A 266 -0.29 -14.45 -13.72
CA LYS A 266 0.75 -15.38 -14.19
C LYS A 266 2.01 -15.30 -13.33
N TYR A 267 2.52 -14.09 -13.08
CA TYR A 267 3.69 -13.86 -12.24
C TYR A 267 3.49 -14.47 -10.84
N MET A 268 2.39 -14.11 -10.17
CA MET A 268 2.12 -14.59 -8.81
C MET A 268 1.89 -16.10 -8.74
N SER A 269 1.37 -16.71 -9.81
CA SER A 269 1.16 -18.17 -9.89
C SER A 269 2.45 -18.98 -9.99
N ALA A 270 3.54 -18.36 -10.41
CA ALA A 270 4.84 -19.00 -10.57
C ALA A 270 5.71 -18.96 -9.30
N LEU A 271 5.34 -18.14 -8.30
CA LEU A 271 6.09 -17.99 -7.05
C LEU A 271 5.97 -19.22 -6.15
N ARG A 272 7.07 -19.61 -5.51
CA ARG A 272 7.20 -20.83 -4.71
C ARG A 272 7.30 -20.54 -3.21
N ASP A 273 8.08 -19.53 -2.83
CA ASP A 273 8.30 -19.15 -1.44
C ASP A 273 7.04 -18.42 -0.91
N PRO A 274 6.39 -18.93 0.16
CA PRO A 274 5.16 -18.34 0.67
C PRO A 274 5.28 -16.89 1.17
N ALA A 275 6.45 -16.47 1.64
CA ALA A 275 6.68 -15.10 2.10
C ALA A 275 6.83 -14.15 0.91
N ILE A 276 7.59 -14.55 -0.12
CA ILE A 276 7.73 -13.80 -1.38
C ILE A 276 6.38 -13.72 -2.10
N PHE A 277 5.64 -14.82 -2.14
CA PHE A 277 4.29 -14.86 -2.68
C PHE A 277 3.39 -13.82 -2.02
N ARG A 278 3.30 -13.83 -0.68
CA ARG A 278 2.46 -12.87 0.04
C ARG A 278 2.95 -11.44 -0.14
N PHE A 279 4.27 -11.24 -0.19
CA PHE A 279 4.88 -9.95 -0.46
C PHE A 279 4.42 -9.36 -1.79
N CYS A 280 4.42 -10.17 -2.86
CA CYS A 280 3.95 -9.76 -4.18
C CYS A 280 2.43 -9.63 -4.25
N ALA A 281 1.69 -10.58 -3.65
CA ALA A 281 0.25 -10.70 -3.83
C ALA A 281 -0.58 -9.64 -3.11
N ILE A 282 -0.17 -9.23 -1.90
CA ILE A 282 -0.94 -8.25 -1.11
C ILE A 282 -1.07 -6.91 -1.85
N PRO A 283 0.01 -6.27 -2.36
CA PRO A 283 -0.10 -5.03 -3.14
C PRO A 283 -0.99 -5.17 -4.39
N GLN A 284 -0.90 -6.30 -5.09
CA GLN A 284 -1.68 -6.54 -6.32
C GLN A 284 -3.18 -6.65 -6.02
N VAL A 285 -3.56 -7.37 -4.95
CA VAL A 285 -4.96 -7.43 -4.49
C VAL A 285 -5.46 -6.05 -4.03
N MET A 286 -4.61 -5.27 -3.36
CA MET A 286 -4.94 -3.89 -2.98
C MET A 286 -5.13 -2.99 -4.20
N ALA A 287 -4.34 -3.18 -5.26
CA ALA A 287 -4.43 -2.38 -6.47
C ALA A 287 -5.73 -2.66 -7.23
N ILE A 288 -6.10 -3.92 -7.51
CA ILE A 288 -7.39 -4.22 -8.14
C ILE A 288 -8.57 -3.77 -7.28
N GLY A 289 -8.46 -3.87 -5.95
CA GLY A 289 -9.47 -3.34 -5.03
C GLY A 289 -9.59 -1.82 -5.08
N THR A 290 -8.47 -1.11 -5.26
CA THR A 290 -8.44 0.35 -5.41
C THR A 290 -9.03 0.77 -6.76
N LEU A 291 -8.67 0.11 -7.86
CA LEU A 291 -9.28 0.34 -9.17
C LEU A 291 -10.79 0.11 -9.13
N ALA A 292 -11.26 -0.95 -8.46
CA ALA A 292 -12.69 -1.20 -8.29
C ALA A 292 -13.41 -0.09 -7.50
N MET A 293 -12.72 0.60 -6.57
CA MET A 293 -13.28 1.77 -5.86
C MET A 293 -13.23 3.05 -6.68
N CYS A 294 -12.22 3.23 -7.53
CA CYS A 294 -12.06 4.40 -8.38
C CYS A 294 -12.96 4.34 -9.62
N TYR A 295 -13.21 3.17 -10.18
CA TYR A 295 -14.00 3.04 -11.41
C TYR A 295 -15.41 3.62 -11.25
N ASN A 296 -15.80 4.45 -12.22
CA ASN A 296 -17.06 5.18 -12.27
C ASN A 296 -17.35 5.98 -10.98
N ASN A 297 -16.33 6.66 -10.43
CA ASN A 297 -16.43 7.36 -9.15
C ASN A 297 -15.85 8.78 -9.21
N ILE A 298 -16.73 9.77 -9.18
CA ILE A 298 -16.38 11.20 -9.22
C ILE A 298 -15.52 11.65 -8.01
N GLU A 299 -15.54 10.91 -6.90
CA GLU A 299 -14.77 11.27 -5.70
C GLU A 299 -13.24 11.24 -5.92
N VAL A 300 -12.75 10.59 -6.99
CA VAL A 300 -11.34 10.67 -7.41
C VAL A 300 -10.92 12.12 -7.72
N PHE A 301 -11.86 12.93 -8.19
CA PHE A 301 -11.64 14.34 -8.57
C PHE A 301 -12.03 15.32 -7.46
N ARG A 302 -12.58 14.84 -6.34
CA ARG A 302 -13.10 15.68 -5.24
C ARG A 302 -12.46 15.39 -3.87
N GLY A 303 -11.85 14.23 -3.71
CA GLY A 303 -11.19 13.87 -2.47
C GLY A 303 -10.30 12.64 -2.61
N VAL A 304 -10.19 11.90 -1.51
CA VAL A 304 -9.25 10.79 -1.39
C VAL A 304 -10.00 9.46 -1.40
N VAL A 305 -9.88 8.73 -2.51
CA VAL A 305 -10.42 7.37 -2.63
C VAL A 305 -9.40 6.36 -2.11
N LYS A 306 -9.60 5.85 -0.90
CA LYS A 306 -8.70 4.87 -0.28
C LYS A 306 -9.47 3.69 0.30
N MET A 307 -8.89 2.49 0.17
CA MET A 307 -9.36 1.32 0.89
C MET A 307 -9.35 1.61 2.40
N ARG A 308 -10.46 1.35 3.08
CA ARG A 308 -10.53 1.49 4.54
C ARG A 308 -9.51 0.58 5.23
N ARG A 309 -8.89 1.07 6.31
CA ARG A 309 -7.84 0.34 7.07
C ARG A 309 -8.24 -1.08 7.46
N GLY A 310 -9.50 -1.29 7.86
CA GLY A 310 -9.99 -2.62 8.23
C GLY A 310 -10.08 -3.60 7.04
N LEU A 311 -10.40 -3.11 5.84
CA LEU A 311 -10.38 -3.92 4.62
C LEU A 311 -8.94 -4.23 4.21
N THR A 312 -8.03 -3.25 4.31
CA THR A 312 -6.60 -3.48 4.09
C THR A 312 -6.06 -4.57 5.03
N ALA A 313 -6.39 -4.50 6.33
CA ALA A 313 -5.99 -5.53 7.29
C ALA A 313 -6.57 -6.91 6.95
N LYS A 314 -7.82 -6.97 6.47
CA LYS A 314 -8.45 -8.21 5.97
C LYS A 314 -7.73 -8.77 4.75
N VAL A 315 -7.37 -7.93 3.78
CA VAL A 315 -6.59 -8.36 2.60
C VAL A 315 -5.25 -8.94 3.05
N ILE A 316 -4.52 -8.24 3.92
CA ILE A 316 -3.22 -8.70 4.43
C ILE A 316 -3.33 -10.06 5.18
N ASP A 317 -4.35 -10.25 6.03
CA ASP A 317 -4.54 -11.49 6.79
C ASP A 317 -5.02 -12.66 5.91
N ARG A 318 -5.84 -12.39 4.90
CA ARG A 318 -6.51 -13.41 4.08
C ARG A 318 -5.71 -13.82 2.85
N THR A 319 -4.88 -12.96 2.28
CA THR A 319 -4.05 -13.30 1.12
C THR A 319 -2.89 -14.20 1.56
N ARG A 320 -3.05 -15.52 1.40
CA ARG A 320 -2.08 -16.53 1.80
C ARG A 320 -1.70 -17.49 0.68
N THR A 321 -2.62 -17.73 -0.25
CA THR A 321 -2.45 -18.65 -1.36
C THR A 321 -2.93 -18.02 -2.67
N MET A 322 -2.57 -18.60 -3.81
CA MET A 322 -3.12 -18.18 -5.10
C MET A 322 -4.64 -18.32 -5.17
N ALA A 323 -5.25 -19.27 -4.46
CA ALA A 323 -6.71 -19.37 -4.39
C ALA A 323 -7.35 -18.14 -3.74
N ASP A 324 -6.68 -17.54 -2.75
CA ASP A 324 -7.15 -16.30 -2.14
C ASP A 324 -7.00 -15.11 -3.09
N VAL A 325 -5.92 -15.08 -3.89
CA VAL A 325 -5.68 -14.06 -4.92
C VAL A 325 -6.74 -14.15 -6.02
N TYR A 326 -6.95 -15.32 -6.62
CA TYR A 326 -7.96 -15.50 -7.67
C TYR A 326 -9.36 -15.14 -7.16
N ARG A 327 -9.70 -15.49 -5.91
CA ARG A 327 -10.97 -15.11 -5.30
C ARG A 327 -11.09 -13.59 -5.16
N ALA A 328 -10.06 -12.93 -4.63
CA ALA A 328 -10.08 -11.49 -4.43
C ALA A 328 -10.14 -10.72 -5.77
N PHE A 329 -9.35 -11.12 -6.77
CA PHE A 329 -9.40 -10.55 -8.11
C PHE A 329 -10.76 -10.76 -8.77
N TYR A 330 -11.36 -11.96 -8.63
CA TYR A 330 -12.70 -12.22 -9.14
C TYR A 330 -13.77 -11.34 -8.47
N ASP A 331 -13.74 -11.23 -7.14
CA ASP A 331 -14.70 -10.42 -6.37
C ASP A 331 -14.58 -8.93 -6.75
N PHE A 332 -13.35 -8.38 -6.82
CA PHE A 332 -13.15 -6.99 -7.21
C PHE A 332 -13.44 -6.73 -8.69
N ALA A 333 -13.11 -7.65 -9.59
CA ALA A 333 -13.51 -7.56 -11.00
C ALA A 333 -15.04 -7.58 -11.15
N THR A 334 -15.74 -8.37 -10.34
CA THR A 334 -17.20 -8.42 -10.32
C THR A 334 -17.80 -7.09 -9.83
N MET A 335 -17.23 -6.50 -8.78
CA MET A 335 -17.63 -5.16 -8.32
C MET A 335 -17.40 -4.10 -9.39
N LEU A 336 -16.25 -4.14 -10.08
CA LEU A 336 -15.96 -3.19 -11.15
C LEU A 336 -16.97 -3.38 -12.29
N LYS A 337 -17.24 -4.64 -12.68
CA LYS A 337 -18.22 -5.01 -13.71
C LYS A 337 -19.61 -4.47 -13.42
N SER A 338 -20.07 -4.53 -12.16
CA SER A 338 -21.41 -4.03 -11.79
C SER A 338 -21.55 -2.51 -11.86
N LYS A 339 -20.44 -1.76 -12.01
CA LYS A 339 -20.43 -0.30 -12.13
C LYS A 339 -20.29 0.19 -13.56
N VAL A 340 -20.13 -0.71 -14.53
CA VAL A 340 -19.97 -0.34 -15.95
C VAL A 340 -21.29 0.21 -16.48
N ASP A 341 -21.30 1.50 -16.79
CA ASP A 341 -22.36 2.13 -17.56
C ASP A 341 -22.14 1.82 -19.05
N MET A 342 -23.15 1.29 -19.73
CA MET A 342 -23.07 0.97 -21.16
C MET A 342 -23.03 2.20 -22.07
N ASN A 343 -23.36 3.38 -21.53
CA ASN A 343 -23.19 4.66 -22.24
C ASN A 343 -21.75 5.18 -22.17
N ASP A 344 -20.88 4.61 -21.33
CA ASP A 344 -19.47 4.98 -21.27
C ASP A 344 -18.75 4.59 -22.57
N PRO A 345 -17.93 5.48 -23.17
CA PRO A 345 -17.22 5.18 -24.42
C PRO A 345 -16.33 3.93 -24.37
N ASN A 346 -15.83 3.57 -23.18
CA ASN A 346 -14.94 2.43 -22.96
C ASN A 346 -15.68 1.18 -22.46
N ALA A 347 -16.99 1.22 -22.21
CA ALA A 347 -17.76 0.15 -21.58
C ALA A 347 -17.46 -1.26 -22.14
N LYS A 348 -17.52 -1.43 -23.47
CA LYS A 348 -17.27 -2.73 -24.13
C LYS A 348 -15.83 -3.21 -23.90
N LYS A 349 -14.86 -2.30 -23.95
CA LYS A 349 -13.45 -2.62 -23.72
C LYS A 349 -13.22 -2.98 -22.25
N THR A 350 -13.80 -2.23 -21.32
CA THR A 350 -13.75 -2.54 -19.88
C THR A 350 -14.31 -3.93 -19.61
N LEU A 351 -15.51 -4.22 -20.11
CA LEU A 351 -16.18 -5.51 -19.93
C LEU A 351 -15.33 -6.67 -20.46
N SER A 352 -14.76 -6.52 -21.66
CA SER A 352 -13.87 -7.51 -22.24
C SER A 352 -12.65 -7.78 -21.36
N ARG A 353 -11.99 -6.73 -20.81
CA ARG A 353 -10.84 -6.89 -19.91
C ARG A 353 -11.22 -7.58 -18.59
N LEU A 354 -12.35 -7.20 -18.00
CA LEU A 354 -12.86 -7.83 -16.79
C LEU A 354 -13.23 -9.30 -17.01
N GLU A 355 -13.82 -9.63 -18.15
CA GLU A 355 -14.18 -11.00 -18.50
C GLU A 355 -12.94 -11.88 -18.69
N ILE A 356 -11.88 -11.36 -19.31
CA ILE A 356 -10.59 -12.04 -19.41
C ILE A 356 -10.02 -12.29 -18.01
N ALA A 357 -9.99 -11.28 -17.13
CA ALA A 357 -9.51 -11.43 -15.76
C ALA A 357 -10.34 -12.45 -14.96
N GLN A 358 -11.67 -12.40 -15.07
CA GLN A 358 -12.58 -13.34 -14.42
C GLN A 358 -12.40 -14.77 -14.96
N LYS A 359 -12.18 -14.91 -16.27
CA LYS A 359 -11.90 -16.21 -16.90
C LYS A 359 -10.59 -16.79 -16.38
N ALA A 360 -9.50 -16.01 -16.36
CA ALA A 360 -8.22 -16.44 -15.78
C ALA A 360 -8.38 -16.93 -14.33
N CYS A 361 -9.20 -16.24 -13.52
CA CYS A 361 -9.50 -16.67 -12.17
C CYS A 361 -10.30 -17.98 -12.11
N LYS A 362 -11.26 -18.20 -13.02
CA LYS A 362 -12.08 -19.42 -13.09
C LYS A 362 -11.29 -20.63 -13.59
N ASP A 363 -10.51 -20.44 -14.64
CA ASP A 363 -9.72 -21.49 -15.31
C ASP A 363 -8.63 -22.05 -14.38
N SER A 364 -8.27 -21.33 -13.31
CA SER A 364 -7.39 -21.84 -12.26
C SER A 364 -7.93 -23.07 -11.51
N GLY A 365 -9.24 -23.35 -11.59
CA GLY A 365 -9.89 -24.51 -10.96
C GLY A 365 -10.09 -24.41 -9.44
N VAL A 366 -9.55 -23.38 -8.77
CA VAL A 366 -9.57 -23.25 -7.30
C VAL A 366 -10.78 -22.51 -6.73
N LEU A 367 -11.64 -21.94 -7.59
CA LEU A 367 -12.84 -21.20 -7.17
C LEU A 367 -14.03 -22.11 -6.79
N SER A 368 -13.93 -23.43 -6.96
CA SER A 368 -15.04 -24.38 -6.82
C SER A 368 -15.34 -24.85 -5.38
N THR A 369 -14.63 -24.37 -4.36
CA THR A 369 -14.81 -24.87 -2.97
C THR A 369 -15.11 -23.74 -1.97
N ARG A 370 -16.36 -23.74 -1.48
CA ARG A 370 -16.96 -22.93 -0.38
C ARG A 370 -17.08 -21.40 -0.60
N TYR A 371 -18.34 -20.97 -0.75
CA TYR A 371 -18.77 -19.57 -0.78
C TYR A 371 -18.56 -18.86 0.56
N PHE A 372 -17.50 -18.07 0.67
CA PHE A 372 -17.42 -16.96 1.63
C PHE A 372 -17.04 -15.69 0.87
N THR A 373 -18.05 -14.97 0.41
CA THR A 373 -17.94 -13.67 -0.26
C THR A 373 -17.24 -12.67 0.67
N ILE A 374 -16.31 -11.86 0.15
CA ILE A 374 -15.96 -10.61 0.83
C ILE A 374 -17.25 -9.77 0.84
N LYS A 375 -18.00 -9.75 1.95
CA LYS A 375 -19.16 -8.85 2.11
C LYS A 375 -18.67 -7.41 2.00
N ILE A 376 -18.76 -6.85 0.79
CA ILE A 376 -18.50 -5.45 0.52
C ILE A 376 -19.85 -4.77 0.72
N ILE A 377 -20.09 -4.33 1.95
CA ILE A 377 -21.31 -3.61 2.31
C ILE A 377 -21.23 -2.23 1.64
N HIS A 378 -22.10 -2.00 0.65
CA HIS A 378 -22.36 -0.68 0.09
C HIS A 378 -22.82 0.26 1.21
N THR A 379 -22.18 1.41 1.35
CA THR A 379 -22.74 2.54 2.09
C THR A 379 -22.68 3.76 1.16
N GLN A 380 -23.65 3.83 0.25
CA GLN A 380 -24.13 5.12 -0.25
C GLN A 380 -25.54 5.25 0.32
N GLU A 381 -25.68 6.05 1.37
CA GLU A 381 -26.92 6.76 1.67
C GLU A 381 -26.62 7.81 2.75
N SER A 382 -26.72 9.06 2.31
CA SER A 382 -26.81 10.26 3.14
C SER A 382 -28.09 10.20 3.98
N VAL A 383 -27.98 9.89 5.27
CA VAL A 383 -29.08 10.03 6.23
C VAL A 383 -28.73 11.16 7.20
N LYS A 384 -29.49 12.26 7.10
CA LYS A 384 -29.64 13.25 8.17
C LYS A 384 -30.19 12.51 9.39
N ILE A 385 -29.42 12.42 10.47
CA ILE A 385 -29.91 11.89 11.75
C ILE A 385 -30.13 13.06 12.69
N GLN A 386 -31.42 13.33 12.93
CA GLN A 386 -31.95 14.19 13.96
C GLN A 386 -31.71 13.51 15.33
N SER A 387 -31.32 14.31 16.32
CA SER A 387 -30.99 13.87 17.67
C SER A 387 -32.22 13.40 18.45
N SER A 388 -32.11 12.26 19.13
CA SER A 388 -32.80 12.03 20.40
C SER A 388 -32.02 11.01 21.23
N ALA A 389 -31.73 11.41 22.47
CA ALA A 389 -30.97 10.67 23.47
C ALA A 389 -31.73 9.44 24.03
N GLY A 390 -30.99 8.43 24.49
CA GLY A 390 -31.50 7.40 25.40
C GLY A 390 -30.76 6.07 25.35
N GLU A 391 -30.03 5.77 26.43
CA GLU A 391 -29.68 4.43 26.97
C GLU A 391 -28.34 3.73 26.58
N LEU A 392 -27.47 3.59 27.61
CA LEU A 392 -26.31 2.68 27.79
C LEU A 392 -26.76 1.52 28.73
N PRO A 393 -26.12 0.31 28.83
CA PRO A 393 -24.66 0.11 28.96
C PRO A 393 -24.13 -1.30 28.51
N TYR A 394 -23.66 -1.45 27.27
CA TYR A 394 -22.76 -2.56 26.87
C TYR A 394 -21.39 -2.04 26.38
N CYS A 395 -21.18 -0.73 26.50
CA CYS A 395 -20.05 -0.03 25.89
C CYS A 395 -18.75 -0.08 26.71
N SER A 396 -18.77 -0.41 28.01
CA SER A 396 -17.62 -0.16 28.89
C SER A 396 -16.43 -1.10 28.69
N LEU A 397 -16.66 -2.41 28.44
CA LEU A 397 -15.56 -3.38 28.37
C LEU A 397 -14.74 -3.26 27.07
N TYR A 398 -15.41 -3.07 25.93
CA TYR A 398 -14.75 -2.86 24.64
C TYR A 398 -14.03 -1.51 24.55
N TRP A 399 -14.55 -0.48 25.24
CA TRP A 399 -13.88 0.81 25.38
C TRP A 399 -12.62 0.72 26.24
N LEU A 400 -12.68 0.00 27.36
CA LEU A 400 -11.51 -0.24 28.22
C LEU A 400 -10.42 -1.05 27.50
N LEU A 401 -10.80 -2.10 26.75
CA LEU A 401 -9.89 -2.85 25.88
C LEU A 401 -9.29 -1.97 24.76
N PHE A 402 -10.09 -1.07 24.19
CA PHE A 402 -9.60 -0.09 23.21
C PHE A 402 -8.56 0.86 23.83
N LEU A 403 -8.83 1.42 25.01
CA LEU A 403 -7.91 2.32 25.71
C LEU A 403 -6.58 1.63 26.07
N LEU A 404 -6.64 0.42 26.62
CA LEU A 404 -5.46 -0.36 27.04
C LEU A 404 -4.60 -0.84 25.87
N ILE A 405 -5.19 -1.04 24.69
CA ILE A 405 -4.47 -1.53 23.51
C ILE A 405 -3.91 -0.38 22.67
N PHE A 406 -4.59 0.76 22.57
CA PHE A 406 -4.33 1.78 21.54
C PHE A 406 -3.72 3.10 22.02
N LEU A 407 -3.62 3.37 23.33
CA LEU A 407 -2.98 4.58 23.85
C LEU A 407 -1.63 4.29 24.54
N PRO A 408 -0.64 5.20 24.46
CA PRO A 408 0.53 5.18 25.34
C PRO A 408 0.12 5.32 26.80
N THR A 409 0.83 4.66 27.73
CA THR A 409 0.53 4.64 29.17
C THR A 409 0.35 6.04 29.78
N ASP A 410 1.10 7.02 29.27
CA ASP A 410 1.10 8.40 29.75
C ASP A 410 -0.14 9.22 29.33
N GLN A 411 -0.93 8.74 28.36
CA GLN A 411 -2.20 9.37 27.96
C GLN A 411 -3.41 8.80 28.69
N ILE A 412 -3.30 7.60 29.27
CA ILE A 412 -4.40 6.94 30.00
C ILE A 412 -4.68 7.66 31.32
N THR A 413 -3.64 8.18 31.97
CA THR A 413 -3.76 8.93 33.24
C THR A 413 -4.33 10.34 33.08
N ARG A 414 -4.19 10.97 31.91
CA ARG A 414 -4.72 12.34 31.66
C ARG A 414 -6.14 12.37 31.11
N SER A 415 -6.60 11.31 30.45
CA SER A 415 -7.87 11.31 29.70
C SER A 415 -9.07 10.81 30.51
N CYS A 416 -8.83 10.09 31.61
CA CYS A 416 -9.89 9.55 32.46
C CYS A 416 -9.76 10.17 33.84
N GLY A 417 -10.65 11.09 34.21
CA GLY A 417 -10.79 11.60 35.57
C GLY A 417 -11.05 10.46 36.56
N LEU A 418 -9.98 9.81 37.02
CA LEU A 418 -9.97 8.59 37.83
C LEU A 418 -10.56 8.77 39.24
N HIS A 419 -11.04 9.97 39.57
CA HIS A 419 -11.70 10.24 40.84
C HIS A 419 -13.14 9.72 40.90
N GLU A 420 -13.85 9.58 39.77
CA GLU A 420 -15.30 9.26 39.76
C GLU A 420 -15.65 7.78 39.54
N LEU A 421 -14.66 6.90 39.38
CA LEU A 421 -14.92 5.47 39.17
C LEU A 421 -15.32 4.75 40.47
N PRO A 422 -16.37 3.89 40.47
CA PRO A 422 -16.70 3.02 41.59
C PRO A 422 -15.54 2.11 41.99
N PHE A 423 -15.41 1.83 43.30
CA PHE A 423 -14.29 1.07 43.90
C PHE A 423 -13.94 -0.25 43.19
N GLN A 424 -14.96 -0.91 42.65
CA GLN A 424 -14.89 -2.19 41.92
C GLN A 424 -14.01 -2.10 40.67
N TYR A 425 -14.04 -0.97 39.96
CA TYR A 425 -13.24 -0.73 38.75
C TYR A 425 -11.82 -0.27 39.07
N LYS A 426 -11.62 0.42 40.21
CA LYS A 426 -10.28 0.77 40.71
C LYS A 426 -9.48 -0.48 41.11
N TRP A 427 -10.15 -1.48 41.67
CA TRP A 427 -9.54 -2.78 42.02
C TRP A 427 -9.06 -3.56 40.78
N LEU A 428 -9.86 -3.56 39.69
CA LEU A 428 -9.51 -4.23 38.44
C LEU A 428 -8.32 -3.55 37.73
N ILE A 429 -8.26 -2.21 37.74
CA ILE A 429 -7.15 -1.43 37.18
C ILE A 429 -5.85 -1.65 37.98
N ALA A 430 -5.94 -1.75 39.32
CA ALA A 430 -4.79 -2.05 40.17
C ALA A 430 -4.23 -3.47 39.93
N GLN A 431 -5.08 -4.47 39.69
CA GLN A 431 -4.63 -5.83 39.34
C GLN A 431 -3.93 -5.90 37.97
N VAL A 432 -4.41 -5.14 36.98
CA VAL A 432 -3.78 -5.07 35.64
C VAL A 432 -2.42 -4.36 35.71
N HIS A 433 -2.28 -3.34 36.56
CA HIS A 433 -1.00 -2.67 36.78
C HIS A 433 0.04 -3.59 37.45
N ALA A 434 -0.40 -4.45 38.37
CA ALA A 434 0.48 -5.42 39.05
C ALA A 434 0.91 -6.60 38.16
N THR A 435 0.21 -6.88 37.06
CA THR A 435 0.56 -7.98 36.11
C THR A 435 1.42 -7.54 34.92
N CYS A 436 1.76 -6.25 34.82
CA CYS A 436 2.63 -5.73 33.75
C CYS A 436 4.11 -6.14 33.87
N HIS A 437 4.54 -6.75 34.98
CA HIS A 437 5.82 -7.46 35.05
C HIS A 437 5.64 -8.96 34.76
N GLY A 438 5.44 -9.26 33.48
CA GLY A 438 5.72 -10.58 32.89
C GLY A 438 4.82 -11.73 33.33
N LYS A 439 3.65 -11.90 32.68
CA LYS A 439 3.02 -13.19 32.29
C LYS A 439 1.57 -12.95 31.82
N LEU A 440 1.37 -12.72 30.52
CA LEU A 440 0.02 -12.59 29.95
C LEU A 440 -0.53 -13.89 29.32
N LEU A 441 0.11 -15.04 29.54
CA LEU A 441 -0.25 -16.30 28.86
C LEU A 441 -1.20 -17.22 29.66
N PHE A 442 -1.49 -16.94 30.93
CA PHE A 442 -2.25 -17.89 31.77
C PHE A 442 -3.72 -17.53 32.03
N PHE A 443 -4.18 -16.32 31.67
CA PHE A 443 -5.51 -15.85 32.07
C PHE A 443 -6.66 -16.24 31.11
N PHE A 444 -6.34 -16.71 29.90
CA PHE A 444 -7.36 -17.03 28.89
C PHE A 444 -8.03 -18.41 29.06
N PHE A 445 -7.46 -19.33 29.85
CA PHE A 445 -7.96 -20.70 29.96
C PHE A 445 -8.94 -20.96 31.12
N PHE A 446 -9.11 -20.03 32.07
CA PHE A 446 -9.84 -20.33 33.32
C PHE A 446 -11.14 -19.56 33.56
N ASN A 447 -11.61 -18.73 32.62
CA ASN A 447 -12.74 -17.82 32.88
C ASN A 447 -14.01 -18.06 32.05
N HIS A 448 -14.23 -19.29 31.58
CA HIS A 448 -15.52 -19.67 31.00
C HIS A 448 -16.58 -20.02 32.06
N THR A 449 -16.14 -20.34 33.28
CA THR A 449 -17.02 -20.81 34.38
C THR A 449 -17.54 -19.67 35.28
N LEU A 450 -16.84 -18.53 35.33
CA LEU A 450 -17.26 -17.38 36.14
C LEU A 450 -18.32 -16.51 35.43
N LEU A 451 -18.28 -16.45 34.10
CA LEU A 451 -19.24 -15.67 33.30
C LEU A 451 -20.68 -16.22 33.39
N ASN A 452 -20.84 -17.54 33.56
CA ASN A 452 -22.15 -18.18 33.69
C ASN A 452 -22.79 -18.03 35.09
N LYS A 453 -22.06 -17.56 36.10
CA LYS A 453 -22.60 -17.34 37.46
C LYS A 453 -23.05 -15.90 37.73
N MET A 454 -22.83 -14.97 36.81
CA MET A 454 -23.34 -13.59 36.89
C MET A 454 -24.60 -13.34 36.05
N LEU A 455 -25.21 -14.39 35.48
CA LEU A 455 -26.38 -14.34 34.60
C LEU A 455 -27.64 -14.99 35.20
N VAL A 456 -27.71 -15.09 36.54
CA VAL A 456 -28.95 -15.41 37.28
C VAL A 456 -29.27 -14.27 38.23
#